data_AF-A0A8X6VNB3-F1
#
_entry.id   AF-A0A8X6VNB3-F1
#
_cell.length_a   1.000
_cell.length_b   1.000
_cell.length_c   1.000
_cell.angle_alpha   90.00
_cell.angle_beta   90.00
_cell.angle_gamma   90.00
#
_symmetry.space_group_name_H-M   'P 1'
#
loop_
_entity.id
_entity.type
_entity.pdbx_description
1 polymer ?
#
loop_
_entity_poly.entity_id
_entity_poly.type
_entity_poly.pdbx_seq_one_letter_code
_entity_poly.pdbx_strand_id
1 'polypeptide(L)'
;MLSVPDKTLMVKLFYMNEESVTIALRKFRVQKNVKSGKGALTPAGLLKLVKCFEETGKLEDGARAGRPCLKEARANCIAVEMEAIASEAASGTSSAREAARRLGLPP
;
A
#
# COMPACT_ATOMS: atom_id res chain seq x y z
N MET A 1 -0.65 7.07 -8.01
CA MET A 1 0.53 6.21 -7.76
C MET A 1 1.13 5.83 -9.11
N LEU A 2 2.46 5.72 -9.20
CA LEU A 2 3.13 5.25 -10.43
C LEU A 2 2.83 3.77 -10.63
N SER A 3 2.49 3.37 -11.85
CA SER A 3 2.29 1.97 -12.20
C SER A 3 3.63 1.21 -12.17
N VAL A 4 3.62 -0.09 -11.88
CA VAL A 4 4.82 -0.94 -11.91
C VAL A 4 5.62 -0.79 -13.21
N PRO A 5 5.04 -0.86 -14.43
CA PRO A 5 5.75 -0.60 -15.67
C PRO A 5 6.42 0.78 -15.73
N ASP A 6 5.82 1.81 -15.13
CA ASP A 6 6.43 3.14 -15.09
C ASP A 6 7.68 3.13 -14.21
N LYS A 7 7.60 2.50 -13.03
CA LYS A 7 8.73 2.33 -12.11
C LYS A 7 9.87 1.55 -12.78
N THR A 8 9.56 0.48 -13.50
CA THR A 8 10.56 -0.33 -14.21
C THR A 8 11.26 0.47 -15.31
N LEU A 9 10.49 1.24 -16.09
CA LEU A 9 11.05 2.12 -17.11
C LEU A 9 12.02 3.14 -16.51
N MET A 10 11.69 3.67 -15.33
CA MET A 10 12.54 4.63 -14.64
C MET A 10 13.87 4.06 -14.18
N VAL A 11 13.86 2.89 -13.53
CA VAL A 11 15.10 2.22 -13.10
C VAL A 11 15.95 1.88 -14.32
N LYS A 12 15.32 1.38 -15.39
CA LYS A 12 16.01 1.13 -16.65
C LYS A 12 16.66 2.40 -17.21
N LEU A 13 15.93 3.51 -17.25
CA LEU A 13 16.48 4.80 -17.69
C LEU A 13 17.58 5.32 -16.76
N PHE A 14 17.52 5.06 -15.46
CA PHE A 14 18.58 5.44 -14.53
C PHE A 14 19.90 4.73 -14.85
N TYR A 15 19.88 3.40 -14.97
CA TYR A 15 21.09 2.64 -15.29
C TYR A 15 21.60 2.86 -16.72
N MET A 16 20.71 3.08 -17.69
CA MET A 16 21.10 3.41 -19.07
C MET A 16 21.75 4.79 -19.24
N ASN A 17 21.67 5.67 -18.22
CA ASN A 17 22.19 7.04 -18.29
C ASN A 17 23.19 7.31 -17.17
N GLU A 18 24.08 6.35 -16.89
CA GLU A 18 25.20 6.51 -15.95
C GLU A 18 24.74 6.97 -14.57
N GLU A 19 23.62 6.43 -14.08
CA GLU A 19 23.07 6.76 -12.75
C GLU A 19 22.71 8.25 -12.59
N SER A 20 22.49 8.95 -13.71
CA SER A 20 22.06 10.33 -13.69
C SER A 20 20.55 10.46 -13.47
N VAL A 21 20.18 10.82 -12.23
CA VAL A 21 18.78 11.04 -11.81
C VAL A 21 18.07 12.08 -12.68
N THR A 22 18.77 13.17 -13.02
CA THR A 22 18.19 14.30 -13.78
C THR A 22 17.89 13.92 -15.22
N ILE A 23 18.81 13.20 -15.88
CA ILE A 23 18.65 12.71 -17.25
C ILE A 23 17.55 11.65 -17.29
N ALA A 24 17.55 10.71 -16.35
CA ALA A 24 16.53 9.66 -16.27
C ALA A 24 15.13 10.25 -16.10
N LEU A 25 14.95 11.21 -15.19
CA LEU A 25 13.67 11.90 -15.00
C LEU A 25 13.24 12.70 -16.23
N ARG A 26 14.18 13.38 -16.90
CA ARG A 26 13.88 14.14 -18.12
C ARG A 26 13.38 13.20 -19.23
N LYS A 27 14.10 12.10 -19.49
CA LYS A 27 13.71 11.09 -20.49
C LYS A 27 12.37 10.45 -20.16
N PHE A 28 12.14 10.11 -18.90
CA PHE A 28 10.86 9.56 -18.44
C PHE A 28 9.69 10.53 -18.69
N ARG A 29 9.85 11.81 -18.33
CA ARG A 29 8.82 12.83 -18.52
C ARG A 29 8.48 13.04 -20.00
N VAL A 30 9.49 13.03 -20.87
CA VAL A 30 9.29 13.10 -22.32
C VAL A 30 8.55 11.87 -22.84
N GLN A 31 8.98 10.66 -22.47
CA GLN A 31 8.35 9.42 -22.93
C GLN A 31 6.90 9.25 -22.44
N LYS A 32 6.60 9.72 -21.23
CA LYS A 32 5.26 9.60 -20.62
C LYS A 32 4.40 10.85 -20.78
N ASN A 33 4.90 11.90 -21.44
CA ASN A 33 4.24 13.20 -21.57
C ASN A 33 3.76 13.78 -20.22
N VAL A 34 4.55 13.58 -19.16
CA VAL A 34 4.22 14.04 -17.80
C VAL A 34 4.79 15.43 -17.58
N LYS A 35 3.92 16.40 -17.27
CA LYS A 35 4.31 17.78 -16.98
C LYS A 35 4.94 17.90 -15.59
N SER A 36 5.89 18.82 -15.44
CA SER A 36 6.42 19.23 -14.14
C SER A 36 5.34 20.03 -13.38
N GLY A 37 4.91 19.57 -12.21
CA GLY A 37 3.85 20.19 -11.41
C GLY A 37 3.78 19.62 -9.99
N LYS A 38 2.82 20.08 -9.17
CA LYS A 38 2.58 19.49 -7.83
C LYS A 38 2.23 18.02 -7.97
N GLY A 39 2.98 17.15 -7.30
CA GLY A 39 2.85 15.69 -7.43
C GLY A 39 3.64 15.08 -8.60
N ALA A 40 4.35 15.89 -9.39
CA ALA A 40 5.32 15.39 -10.34
C ALA A 40 6.50 14.76 -9.60
N LEU A 41 7.05 13.74 -10.23
CA LEU A 41 8.06 12.90 -9.61
C LEU A 41 9.36 13.68 -9.33
N THR A 42 9.81 13.58 -8.09
CA THR A 42 10.98 14.29 -7.58
C THR A 42 12.26 13.47 -7.75
N PRO A 43 13.44 14.11 -7.84
CA PRO A 43 14.74 13.42 -7.83
C PRO A 43 14.88 12.47 -6.63
N ALA A 44 14.47 12.92 -5.44
CA ALA A 44 14.45 12.10 -4.23
C ALA A 44 13.53 10.88 -4.34
N GLY A 45 12.41 11.00 -5.07
CA GLY A 45 11.49 9.88 -5.32
C GLY A 45 12.13 8.79 -6.18
N LEU A 46 12.87 9.17 -7.23
CA LEU A 46 13.59 8.21 -8.07
C LEU A 46 14.70 7.51 -7.29
N LEU A 47 15.51 8.26 -6.51
CA LEU A 47 16.56 7.67 -5.68
C LEU A 47 16.02 6.66 -4.68
N LYS A 48 14.90 6.96 -4.01
CA LYS A 48 14.23 6.01 -3.12
C LYS A 48 13.80 4.75 -3.85
N LEU A 49 13.29 4.90 -5.07
CA LEU A 49 12.81 3.79 -5.88
C LEU A 49 13.95 2.87 -6.33
N VAL A 50 15.09 3.45 -6.74
CA VAL A 50 16.31 2.69 -7.07
C VAL A 50 16.85 1.98 -5.82
N LYS A 51 16.95 2.68 -4.69
CA LYS A 51 17.38 2.09 -3.43
C LYS A 51 16.51 0.91 -3.01
N CYS A 52 15.18 1.04 -3.05
CA CYS A 52 14.27 -0.06 -2.75
C CYS A 52 14.49 -1.24 -3.72
N PHE A 53 14.75 -0.96 -5.00
CA PHE A 53 15.02 -2.00 -5.99
C PHE A 53 16.35 -2.71 -5.72
N GLU A 54 17.41 -2.00 -5.36
CA GLU A 54 18.71 -2.59 -4.97
C GLU A 54 18.59 -3.44 -3.70
N GLU A 55 17.80 -3.00 -2.71
CA GLU A 55 17.60 -3.70 -1.45
C GLU A 55 16.71 -4.95 -1.58
N THR A 56 15.64 -4.87 -2.38
CA THR A 56 14.58 -5.91 -2.41
C THR A 56 14.47 -6.68 -3.72
N GLY A 57 15.11 -6.20 -4.79
CA GLY A 57 14.95 -6.70 -6.16
C GLY A 57 13.56 -6.46 -6.76
N LYS A 58 12.67 -5.73 -6.07
CA LYS A 58 11.27 -5.56 -6.46
C LYS A 58 10.89 -4.08 -6.58
N LEU A 59 10.00 -3.79 -7.54
CA LEU A 59 9.43 -2.46 -7.77
C LEU A 59 7.94 -2.35 -7.44
N GLU A 60 7.34 -3.48 -7.10
CA GLU A 60 5.98 -3.56 -6.60
C GLU A 60 5.89 -2.80 -5.26
N ASP A 61 4.79 -2.09 -5.06
CA ASP A 61 4.54 -1.50 -3.74
C ASP A 61 4.35 -2.63 -2.75
N GLY A 62 5.15 -2.64 -1.69
CA GLY A 62 4.96 -3.58 -0.58
C GLY A 62 3.59 -3.36 0.07
N ALA A 63 3.10 -4.39 0.76
CA ALA A 63 1.90 -4.28 1.58
C ALA A 63 2.04 -3.04 2.49
N ARG A 64 1.08 -2.11 2.37
CA ARG A 64 1.12 -0.86 3.13
C ARG A 64 1.22 -1.21 4.62
N ALA A 65 2.28 -0.76 5.28
CA ALA A 65 2.41 -0.89 6.73
C ALA A 65 1.30 -0.04 7.39
N GLY A 66 0.15 -0.67 7.64
CA GLY A 66 -0.96 -0.14 8.41
C GLY A 66 -1.22 -1.04 9.62
N ARG A 67 -2.29 -0.76 10.37
CA ARG A 67 -2.82 -1.73 11.35
C ARG A 67 -3.05 -3.03 10.57
N PRO A 68 -2.44 -4.16 10.95
CA PRO A 68 -2.71 -5.42 10.28
C PRO A 68 -4.21 -5.63 10.31
N CYS A 69 -4.80 -6.01 9.17
CA CYS A 69 -6.17 -6.51 9.17
C CYS A 69 -6.22 -7.60 10.26
N LEU A 70 -7.12 -7.45 11.22
CA LEU A 70 -7.40 -8.48 12.23
C LEU A 70 -7.49 -9.79 11.45
N LYS A 71 -6.51 -10.70 11.65
CA LYS A 71 -6.35 -11.97 10.91
C LYS A 71 -7.73 -12.48 10.52
N GLU A 72 -7.97 -12.83 9.25
CA GLU A 72 -9.29 -13.23 8.74
C GLU A 72 -10.03 -14.20 9.69
N ALA A 73 -9.30 -15.09 10.35
CA ALA A 73 -9.78 -15.94 11.44
C ALA A 73 -10.50 -15.18 12.58
N ARG A 74 -9.94 -14.09 13.11
CA ARG A 74 -10.56 -13.24 14.14
C ARG A 74 -11.75 -12.43 13.60
N ALA A 75 -11.70 -11.99 12.35
CA ALA A 75 -12.84 -11.29 11.75
C ALA A 75 -14.07 -12.21 11.65
N ASN A 76 -13.85 -13.48 11.27
CA ASN A 76 -14.90 -14.50 11.24
C ASN A 76 -15.43 -14.83 12.64
N CYS A 77 -14.55 -14.96 13.64
CA CYS A 77 -14.99 -15.16 15.04
C CYS A 77 -15.85 -14.00 15.53
N ILE A 78 -15.47 -12.76 15.24
CA ILE A 78 -16.26 -11.58 15.61
C ILE A 78 -17.61 -11.57 14.87
N ALA A 79 -17.65 -11.93 13.59
CA ALA A 79 -18.89 -11.99 12.81
C ALA A 79 -19.86 -13.04 13.35
N VAL A 80 -19.38 -14.25 13.66
CA VAL A 80 -20.18 -15.33 14.26
C VAL A 80 -20.72 -14.91 15.63
N GLU A 81 -19.89 -14.28 16.46
CA GLU A 81 -20.32 -13.80 17.78
C GLU A 81 -21.34 -12.65 17.66
N MET A 82 -21.20 -11.78 16.66
CA MET A 82 -22.18 -10.73 16.38
C MET A 82 -23.55 -11.30 15.98
N GLU A 83 -23.58 -12.41 15.24
CA GLU A 83 -24.82 -13.10 14.85
C GLU A 83 -25.48 -13.80 16.05
N ALA A 84 -24.68 -14.39 16.94
CA ALA A 84 -25.14 -14.91 18.22
C ALA A 84 -25.75 -13.80 19.11
N ILE A 85 -25.05 -12.67 19.26
CA ILE A 85 -25.54 -11.51 20.02
C ILE A 85 -26.85 -10.98 19.42
N ALA A 86 -26.95 -10.88 18.09
CA ALA A 86 -28.16 -10.40 17.43
C ALA A 86 -29.36 -11.33 17.66
N SER A 87 -29.12 -12.64 17.76
CA SER A 87 -30.15 -13.64 18.01
C SER A 87 -30.62 -13.66 19.47
N GLU A 88 -29.75 -13.28 20.42
CA GLU A 88 -30.08 -13.13 21.84
C GLU A 88 -30.79 -11.81 22.15
N ALA A 89 -30.49 -10.76 21.39
CA ALA A 89 -31.02 -9.43 21.64
C ALA A 89 -32.46 -9.27 21.09
N ALA A 90 -33.40 -8.88 21.95
CA ALA A 90 -34.78 -8.59 21.57
C ALA A 90 -34.92 -7.48 20.51
N SER A 91 -33.88 -6.63 20.34
CA SER A 91 -33.81 -5.57 19.33
C SER A 91 -33.16 -6.00 18.01
N GLY A 92 -32.58 -7.20 17.92
CA GLY A 92 -31.84 -7.66 16.73
C GLY A 92 -30.55 -6.88 16.42
N THR A 93 -30.10 -6.02 17.34
CA THR A 93 -28.92 -5.17 17.14
C THR A 93 -27.68 -5.85 17.71
N SER A 94 -26.60 -5.94 16.92
CA SER A 94 -25.29 -6.39 17.41
C SER A 94 -24.20 -5.35 17.14
N SER A 95 -23.18 -5.34 18.00
CA SER A 95 -22.03 -4.43 17.94
C SER A 95 -20.73 -5.21 17.87
N ALA A 96 -19.87 -4.86 16.91
CA ALA A 96 -18.53 -5.43 16.79
C ALA A 96 -17.70 -5.23 18.08
N ARG A 97 -17.95 -4.13 18.81
CA ARG A 97 -17.27 -3.82 20.07
C ARG A 97 -17.73 -4.70 21.22
N GLU A 98 -18.99 -5.13 21.18
CA GLU A 98 -19.54 -6.07 22.15
C GLU A 98 -19.03 -7.49 21.90
N ALA A 99 -19.07 -7.93 20.64
CA ALA A 99 -18.48 -9.20 20.22
C ALA A 99 -16.99 -9.30 20.57
N ALA A 100 -16.22 -8.24 20.31
CA ALA A 100 -14.80 -8.20 20.67
C ALA A 100 -14.58 -8.33 22.20
N ARG A 101 -15.44 -7.72 23.03
CA ARG A 101 -15.37 -7.86 24.49
C ARG A 101 -15.70 -9.28 24.96
N ARG A 102 -16.72 -9.92 24.39
CA ARG A 102 -17.07 -11.32 24.69
C ARG A 102 -15.93 -12.28 24.33
N LEU A 103 -15.23 -12.01 23.23
CA LEU A 103 -14.05 -12.77 22.79
C LEU A 103 -12.74 -12.39 23.49
N GLY A 104 -12.76 -11.45 24.45
CA GLY A 104 -11.56 -10.99 25.17
C GLY A 104 -10.53 -10.29 24.27
N LEU A 105 -10.97 -9.73 23.13
CA LEU A 105 -10.10 -9.05 22.17
C LEU A 105 -9.92 -7.57 22.54
N PRO A 106 -8.70 -7.00 22.33
CA PRO A 106 -8.46 -5.57 22.54
C PRO A 106 -9.24 -4.72 21.51
N PRO A 107 -9.62 -3.48 21.86
CA PRO A 107 -10.37 -2.57 20.97
C PRO A 107 -9.60 -2.16 19.69
#